data_AF-A0A657IVZ0-F1
#
_entry.id   AF-A0A657IVZ0-F1
#
_cell.length_a   1.000
_cell.length_b   1.000
_cell.length_c   1.000
_cell.angle_alpha   90.00
_cell.angle_beta   90.00
_cell.angle_gamma   90.00
#
_symmetry.space_group_name_H-M   'P 1'
#
loop_
_entity.id
_entity.type
_entity.pdbx_description
1 polymer ?
#
loop_
_entity_poly.entity_id
_entity_poly.type
_entity_poly.pdbx_seq_one_letter_code
_entity_poly.pdbx_strand_id
1 'polypeptide(L)'
;MPRGSCGCSACLGWPRRKNLDVLLEAFARVREQVPEATLEVAGEGPLRSQLEDRARTLGVAEAVRFVGFADPIEAMGRADVLAQLSAWENLSYTLLDAAAVGLPVVATEVGGNAEILPAGSLVSSPDPAVIARKLMTAEADPGLRRAGGMPRRCARASPRPMTRSGPLGLGGEHDEHDDGPARRLRLRLVRAHP
;
A
#
# COMPACT_ATOMS: atom_id res chain seq x y z
N MET A 1 45.54 -2.57 16.41
CA MET A 1 44.94 -1.61 15.47
C MET A 1 45.01 -2.16 14.05
N PRO A 2 43.97 -2.85 13.53
CA PRO A 2 43.80 -3.03 12.10
C PRO A 2 42.81 -2.00 11.54
N ARG A 3 43.11 -1.59 10.31
CA ARG A 3 42.56 -0.47 9.57
C ARG A 3 41.11 -0.74 9.17
N GLY A 4 40.25 0.25 9.37
CA GLY A 4 38.85 0.21 8.92
C GLY A 4 38.77 0.14 7.41
N SER A 5 38.25 -0.99 6.90
CA SER A 5 37.65 -1.04 5.58
C SER A 5 36.30 -0.32 5.66
N CYS A 6 36.25 0.89 5.10
CA CYS A 6 35.00 1.57 4.76
C CYS A 6 34.34 0.79 3.62
N GLY A 7 33.60 -0.26 3.96
CA GLY A 7 32.73 -0.99 3.04
C GLY A 7 31.33 -0.40 3.12
N CYS A 8 30.95 0.43 2.15
CA CYS A 8 29.56 0.81 1.92
C CYS A 8 28.75 -0.43 1.49
N SER A 9 28.33 -1.26 2.45
CA SER A 9 27.20 -2.20 2.31
C SER A 9 25.93 -1.66 2.99
N ALA A 10 26.00 -0.43 3.50
CA ALA A 10 24.95 0.23 4.24
C ALA A 10 23.85 0.67 3.27
N CYS A 11 22.81 -0.16 3.13
CA CYS A 11 21.40 0.23 3.06
C CYS A 11 20.44 -0.96 2.88
N LEU A 12 20.87 -2.22 3.05
CA LEU A 12 20.05 -3.40 2.74
C LEU A 12 18.94 -3.76 3.75
N GLY A 13 18.60 -2.88 4.71
CA GLY A 13 17.52 -3.12 5.69
C GLY A 13 16.25 -2.28 5.48
N TRP A 14 15.24 -2.44 6.34
CA TRP A 14 14.31 -1.40 6.78
C TRP A 14 15.03 -0.45 7.76
N PRO A 15 15.68 0.62 7.29
CA PRO A 15 16.22 1.64 8.17
C PRO A 15 15.06 2.48 8.74
N ARG A 16 15.30 3.12 9.89
CA ARG A 16 14.31 4.04 10.52
C ARG A 16 13.76 5.07 9.53
N ARG A 17 14.58 5.54 8.59
CA ARG A 17 14.18 6.50 7.55
C ARG A 17 13.07 6.02 6.60
N LYS A 18 12.61 4.77 6.65
CA LYS A 18 11.43 4.33 5.88
C LYS A 18 10.10 4.59 6.62
N ASN A 19 10.15 5.04 7.88
CA ASN A 19 9.01 5.39 8.72
C ASN A 19 7.92 4.30 8.77
N LEU A 20 8.36 3.05 8.97
CA LEU A 20 7.47 1.89 9.01
C LEU A 20 6.62 1.84 10.28
N ASP A 21 7.17 2.38 11.36
CA ASP A 21 6.47 2.68 12.61
C ASP A 21 5.30 3.63 12.39
N VAL A 22 5.51 4.74 11.67
CA VAL A 22 4.45 5.67 11.29
C VAL A 22 3.40 4.99 10.41
N LEU A 23 3.83 4.15 9.46
CA LEU A 23 2.90 3.39 8.63
C LEU A 23 2.02 2.44 9.45
N LEU A 24 2.58 1.75 10.45
CA LEU A 24 1.82 0.88 11.35
C LEU A 24 0.81 1.69 12.19
N GLU A 25 1.19 2.87 12.67
CA GLU A 25 0.27 3.76 13.39
C GLU A 25 -0.85 4.32 12.51
N ALA A 26 -0.55 4.63 11.25
CA ALA A 26 -1.56 5.02 10.28
C ALA A 26 -2.50 3.85 9.97
N PHE A 27 -1.94 2.64 9.80
CA PHE A 27 -2.71 1.44 9.54
C PHE A 27 -3.64 1.05 10.67
N ALA A 28 -3.22 1.22 11.93
CA ALA A 28 -4.10 1.01 13.08
C ALA A 28 -5.36 1.89 13.00
N ARG A 29 -5.21 3.17 12.63
CA ARG A 29 -6.34 4.08 12.42
C ARG A 29 -7.21 3.69 11.23
N VAL A 30 -6.61 3.16 10.15
CA VAL A 30 -7.36 2.61 9.03
C VAL A 30 -8.22 1.43 9.50
N ARG A 31 -7.67 0.52 10.31
CA ARG A 31 -8.37 -0.67 10.84
C ARG A 31 -9.54 -0.33 11.75
N GLU A 32 -9.48 0.79 12.47
CA GLU A 32 -10.61 1.29 13.27
C GLU A 32 -11.84 1.61 12.40
N GLN A 33 -11.63 2.05 11.15
CA GLN A 33 -12.70 2.44 10.22
C GLN A 33 -13.00 1.35 9.18
N VAL A 34 -12.01 0.54 8.85
CA VAL A 34 -12.06 -0.54 7.84
C VAL A 34 -11.51 -1.84 8.46
N PRO A 35 -12.32 -2.56 9.24
CA PRO A 35 -11.90 -3.75 10.00
C PRO A 35 -11.46 -4.95 9.15
N GLU A 36 -11.60 -4.89 7.82
CA GLU A 36 -11.14 -5.90 6.87
C GLU A 36 -9.81 -5.51 6.18
N ALA A 37 -9.28 -4.31 6.46
CA ALA A 37 -8.06 -3.83 5.86
C ALA A 37 -6.86 -4.72 6.23
N THR A 38 -5.95 -4.91 5.28
CA THR A 38 -4.71 -5.70 5.45
C THR A 38 -3.51 -4.91 4.98
N LEU A 39 -2.37 -5.06 5.66
CA LEU A 39 -1.11 -4.43 5.30
C LEU A 39 -0.06 -5.49 4.96
N GLU A 40 0.52 -5.41 3.77
CA GLU A 40 1.73 -6.16 3.44
C GLU A 40 2.95 -5.24 3.38
N VAL A 41 3.98 -5.61 4.14
CA VAL A 41 5.25 -4.90 4.20
C VAL A 41 6.30 -5.75 3.49
N ALA A 42 6.75 -5.29 2.33
CA ALA A 42 7.79 -5.95 1.55
C ALA A 42 9.19 -5.40 1.87
N GLY A 43 10.19 -6.23 1.61
CA GLY A 43 11.57 -6.04 2.00
C GLY A 43 11.91 -6.72 3.32
N GLU A 44 13.18 -6.59 3.72
CA GLU A 44 13.71 -7.13 4.97
C GLU A 44 14.59 -6.09 5.65
N GLY A 45 14.83 -6.29 6.95
CA GLY A 45 15.91 -5.60 7.65
C GLY A 45 15.89 -5.76 9.17
N PRO A 46 16.84 -5.09 9.84
CA PRO A 46 17.13 -5.32 11.26
C PRO A 46 16.01 -4.86 12.19
N LEU A 47 15.10 -4.00 11.71
CA LEU A 47 13.97 -3.50 12.49
C LEU A 47 12.76 -4.46 12.50
N ARG A 48 12.85 -5.63 11.88
CA ARG A 48 11.71 -6.54 11.76
C ARG A 48 11.04 -6.88 13.08
N SER A 49 11.82 -7.38 14.04
CA SER A 49 11.28 -7.71 15.37
C SER A 49 10.65 -6.49 16.06
N GLN A 50 11.27 -5.31 15.96
CA GLN A 50 10.71 -4.08 16.54
C GLN A 50 9.37 -3.69 15.90
N LEU A 51 9.21 -3.91 14.59
CA LEU A 51 7.97 -3.60 13.87
C LEU A 51 6.87 -4.63 14.14
N GLU A 52 7.23 -5.91 14.26
CA GLU A 52 6.32 -6.97 14.69
C GLU A 52 5.80 -6.69 16.11
N ASP A 53 6.69 -6.29 17.04
CA ASP A 53 6.31 -5.89 18.40
C ASP A 53 5.41 -4.66 18.40
N ARG A 54 5.73 -3.65 17.58
CA ARG A 54 4.91 -2.46 17.43
C ARG A 54 3.51 -2.79 16.89
N ALA A 55 3.41 -3.67 15.90
CA ALA A 55 2.12 -4.13 15.36
C ALA A 55 1.29 -4.86 16.42
N ARG A 56 1.93 -5.64 17.31
CA ARG A 56 1.27 -6.27 18.47
C ARG A 56 0.76 -5.24 19.47
N THR A 57 1.59 -4.26 19.84
CA THR A 57 1.19 -3.17 20.75
C THR A 57 0.02 -2.36 20.19
N LEU A 58 -0.03 -2.15 18.88
CA LEU A 58 -1.11 -1.44 18.20
C LEU A 58 -2.37 -2.31 17.96
N GLY A 59 -2.34 -3.60 18.30
CA GLY A 59 -3.49 -4.50 18.15
C GLY A 59 -3.85 -4.83 16.69
N VAL A 60 -2.89 -4.78 15.77
CA VAL A 60 -3.11 -5.04 14.33
C VAL A 60 -2.22 -6.14 13.76
N ALA A 61 -1.50 -6.86 14.60
CA ALA A 61 -0.51 -7.86 14.17
C ALA A 61 -1.11 -8.94 13.25
N GLU A 62 -2.36 -9.33 13.46
CA GLU A 62 -3.08 -10.32 12.64
C GLU A 62 -3.36 -9.84 11.21
N ALA A 63 -3.40 -8.52 11.01
CA ALA A 63 -3.69 -7.88 9.73
C ALA A 63 -2.43 -7.35 9.03
N VAL A 64 -1.24 -7.50 9.65
CA VAL A 64 0.05 -7.10 9.08
C VAL A 64 0.86 -8.32 8.69
N ARG A 65 1.30 -8.38 7.43
CA ARG A 65 2.18 -9.43 6.91
C ARG A 65 3.51 -8.86 6.46
N PHE A 66 4.58 -9.31 7.10
CA PHE A 66 5.96 -9.03 6.70
C PHE A 66 6.43 -10.10 5.72
N VAL A 67 6.31 -9.82 4.42
CA VAL A 67 6.42 -10.83 3.36
C VAL A 67 7.84 -11.05 2.85
N GLY A 68 8.83 -10.32 3.38
CA GLY A 68 10.21 -10.38 2.89
C GLY A 68 10.32 -9.75 1.50
N PHE A 69 11.32 -10.19 0.73
CA PHE A 69 11.50 -9.72 -0.64
C PHE A 69 10.33 -10.16 -1.53
N ALA A 70 9.82 -9.25 -2.36
CA ALA A 70 8.73 -9.52 -3.28
C ALA A 70 9.02 -8.87 -4.63
N ASP A 71 8.55 -9.50 -5.71
CA ASP A 71 8.52 -8.87 -7.02
C ASP A 71 7.61 -7.62 -6.98
N PRO A 72 8.10 -6.43 -7.38
CA PRO A 72 7.34 -5.20 -7.27
C PRO A 72 6.03 -5.21 -8.07
N ILE A 73 6.05 -5.74 -9.31
CA ILE A 73 4.90 -5.73 -10.22
C ILE A 73 3.83 -6.68 -9.70
N GLU A 74 4.20 -7.89 -9.29
CA GLU A 74 3.27 -8.83 -8.69
C GLU A 74 2.68 -8.29 -7.38
N ALA A 75 3.51 -7.66 -6.54
CA ALA A 75 3.05 -7.05 -5.30
C ALA A 75 2.04 -5.93 -5.59
N MET A 76 2.36 -5.00 -6.49
CA MET A 76 1.47 -3.90 -6.89
C MET A 76 0.17 -4.41 -7.51
N GLY A 77 0.23 -5.50 -8.30
CA GLY A 77 -0.96 -6.14 -8.89
C GLY A 77 -2.00 -6.55 -7.85
N ARG A 78 -1.56 -6.89 -6.63
CA ARG A 78 -2.41 -7.34 -5.51
C ARG A 78 -2.72 -6.26 -4.47
N ALA A 79 -2.18 -5.04 -4.64
CA ALA A 79 -2.40 -3.90 -3.74
C ALA A 79 -3.59 -3.07 -4.21
N ASP A 80 -4.24 -2.32 -3.31
CA ASP A 80 -5.22 -1.29 -3.66
C ASP A 80 -4.58 0.10 -3.64
N VAL A 81 -3.63 0.29 -2.72
CA VAL A 81 -2.83 1.51 -2.56
C VAL A 81 -1.39 1.15 -2.17
N LEU A 82 -0.43 1.91 -2.69
CA LEU A 82 0.97 1.88 -2.27
C LEU A 82 1.23 3.02 -1.27
N ALA A 83 1.79 2.72 -0.11
CA ALA A 83 2.37 3.72 0.77
C ALA A 83 3.90 3.73 0.59
N GLN A 84 4.55 4.90 0.56
CA GLN A 84 6.01 5.03 0.66
C GLN A 84 6.41 6.28 1.46
N LEU A 85 6.71 6.09 2.75
CA LEU A 85 6.87 7.19 3.70
C LEU A 85 8.33 7.53 4.04
N SER A 86 9.24 7.32 3.10
CA SER A 86 10.67 7.56 3.31
C SER A 86 10.95 9.00 3.79
N ALA A 87 11.85 9.18 4.76
CA ALA A 87 12.36 10.49 5.16
C ALA A 87 13.35 11.09 4.14
N TRP A 88 13.89 10.25 3.24
CA TRP A 88 14.78 10.67 2.17
C TRP A 88 14.71 9.68 1.00
N GLU A 89 14.65 10.21 -0.23
CA GLU A 89 14.71 9.49 -1.50
C GLU A 89 15.48 10.33 -2.52
N ASN A 90 16.09 9.68 -3.50
CA ASN A 90 16.55 10.36 -4.72
C ASN A 90 15.41 10.30 -5.74
N LEU A 91 15.34 9.21 -6.51
CA LEU A 91 14.27 8.89 -7.42
C LEU A 91 13.87 7.43 -7.17
N SER A 92 12.61 7.19 -6.82
CA SER A 92 12.16 5.86 -6.42
C SER A 92 11.63 5.07 -7.62
N TYR A 93 12.31 3.97 -7.96
CA TYR A 93 11.82 3.04 -8.99
C TYR A 93 10.46 2.44 -8.64
N THR A 94 10.21 2.12 -7.37
CA THR A 94 8.88 1.68 -6.93
C THR A 94 7.78 2.69 -7.27
N LEU A 95 8.05 3.98 -7.12
CA LEU A 95 7.06 5.01 -7.45
C LEU A 95 6.86 5.13 -8.97
N LEU A 96 7.92 4.96 -9.76
CA LEU A 96 7.83 4.92 -11.22
C LEU A 96 6.98 3.73 -11.67
N ASP A 97 7.23 2.54 -11.13
CA ASP A 97 6.47 1.32 -11.41
C ASP A 97 4.98 1.50 -11.02
N ALA A 98 4.72 2.02 -9.82
CA ALA A 98 3.36 2.27 -9.34
C ALA A 98 2.60 3.27 -10.22
N ALA A 99 3.29 4.35 -10.64
CA ALA A 99 2.73 5.33 -11.56
C ALA A 99 2.43 4.71 -12.94
N ALA A 100 3.31 3.85 -13.45
CA ALA A 100 3.13 3.18 -14.74
C ALA A 100 1.90 2.26 -14.74
N VAL A 101 1.65 1.54 -13.64
CA VAL A 101 0.48 0.65 -13.50
C VAL A 101 -0.78 1.33 -12.96
N GLY A 102 -0.75 2.65 -12.77
CA GLY A 102 -1.90 3.43 -12.29
C GLY A 102 -2.37 3.07 -10.87
N LEU A 103 -1.47 2.56 -10.02
CA LEU A 103 -1.75 2.27 -8.63
C LEU A 103 -1.77 3.58 -7.82
N PRO A 104 -2.82 3.89 -7.05
CA PRO A 104 -2.82 5.03 -6.15
C PRO A 104 -1.66 4.97 -5.17
N VAL A 105 -0.99 6.10 -4.98
CA VAL A 105 0.17 6.22 -4.08
C VAL A 105 -0.07 7.27 -3.02
N VAL A 106 0.34 6.97 -1.79
CA VAL A 106 0.57 7.94 -0.71
C VAL A 106 2.05 7.92 -0.36
N ALA A 107 2.75 9.03 -0.62
CA ALA A 107 4.19 9.14 -0.39
C ALA A 107 4.56 10.43 0.32
N THR A 108 5.65 10.40 1.08
CA THR A 108 6.22 11.62 1.66
C THR A 108 6.78 12.54 0.56
N GLU A 109 6.63 13.85 0.76
CA GLU A 109 7.17 14.88 -0.13
C GLU A 109 8.67 15.08 0.14
N VAL A 110 9.49 14.14 -0.32
CA VAL A 110 10.95 14.17 -0.20
C VAL A 110 11.62 13.80 -1.52
N GLY A 111 12.80 14.36 -1.77
CA GLY A 111 13.57 14.05 -2.98
C GLY A 111 12.78 14.31 -4.27
N GLY A 112 12.95 13.42 -5.25
CA GLY A 112 12.26 13.47 -6.54
C GLY A 112 10.84 12.88 -6.54
N ASN A 113 10.22 12.61 -5.38
CA ASN A 113 8.86 12.04 -5.36
C ASN A 113 7.83 12.95 -6.05
N ALA A 114 7.99 14.27 -5.93
CA ALA A 114 7.12 15.26 -6.58
C ALA A 114 7.29 15.34 -8.10
N GLU A 115 8.39 14.80 -8.64
CA GLU A 115 8.60 14.70 -10.09
C GLU A 115 7.87 13.49 -10.69
N ILE A 116 7.56 12.49 -9.86
CA ILE A 116 6.91 11.23 -10.27
C ILE A 116 5.40 11.29 -10.05
N LEU A 117 4.99 11.82 -8.90
CA LEU A 117 3.62 11.71 -8.38
C LEU A 117 2.86 13.03 -8.45
N PRO A 118 1.52 13.00 -8.64
CA PRO A 118 0.70 14.19 -8.49
C PRO A 118 0.72 14.71 -7.04
N ALA A 119 0.50 16.01 -6.85
CA ALA A 119 0.49 16.63 -5.52
C ALA A 119 -0.50 15.98 -4.55
N GLY A 120 -1.62 15.42 -5.04
CA GLY A 120 -2.60 14.69 -4.23
C GLY A 120 -2.02 13.47 -3.52
N SER A 121 -1.02 12.81 -4.11
CA SER A 121 -0.32 11.66 -3.52
C SER A 121 0.66 12.02 -2.41
N LEU A 122 1.05 13.30 -2.29
CA LEU A 122 2.14 13.71 -1.41
C LEU A 122 1.64 14.07 0.00
N VAL A 123 2.44 13.74 1.01
CA VAL A 123 2.31 14.21 2.40
C VAL A 123 3.58 14.93 2.82
N SER A 124 3.44 16.19 3.24
CA SER A 124 4.59 17.02 3.67
C SER A 124 5.08 16.68 5.09
N SER A 125 4.27 15.96 5.88
CA SER A 125 4.64 15.45 7.21
C SER A 125 4.19 13.99 7.36
N PRO A 126 5.01 13.11 7.96
CA PRO A 126 4.63 11.73 8.27
C PRO A 126 3.69 11.66 9.47
N ASP A 127 2.58 12.40 9.45
CA ASP A 127 1.52 12.33 10.48
C ASP A 127 0.63 11.10 10.21
N PRO A 128 0.57 10.12 11.15
CA PRO A 128 -0.25 8.93 10.99
C PRO A 128 -1.72 9.19 10.66
N ALA A 129 -2.32 10.26 11.20
CA ALA A 129 -3.74 10.57 10.96
C ALA A 129 -3.97 11.10 9.53
N VAL A 130 -3.06 11.94 9.04
CA VAL A 130 -3.11 12.46 7.66
C VAL A 130 -2.89 11.33 6.66
N ILE A 131 -1.92 10.47 6.94
CA ILE A 131 -1.61 9.30 6.12
C ILE A 131 -2.83 8.36 6.09
N ALA A 132 -3.39 8.00 7.24
CA ALA A 132 -4.56 7.12 7.33
C ALA A 132 -5.74 7.65 6.50
N ARG A 133 -6.05 8.96 6.61
CA ARG A 133 -7.11 9.58 5.82
C ARG A 133 -6.86 9.43 4.32
N LYS A 134 -5.66 9.76 3.84
CA LYS A 134 -5.30 9.64 2.42
C LYS A 134 -5.38 8.20 1.92
N LEU A 135 -4.93 7.23 2.74
CA LEU A 135 -5.00 5.82 2.40
C LEU A 135 -6.44 5.33 2.21
N MET A 136 -7.37 5.77 3.07
CA MET A 136 -8.79 5.41 2.96
C MET A 136 -9.47 6.05 1.74
N THR A 137 -9.04 7.25 1.32
CA THR A 137 -9.63 7.95 0.16
C THR A 137 -8.93 7.63 -1.16
N ALA A 138 -7.85 6.85 -1.16
CA ALA A 138 -6.94 6.72 -2.32
C ALA A 138 -7.57 6.13 -3.58
N GLU A 139 -8.53 5.21 -3.43
CA GLU A 139 -9.18 4.62 -4.61
C GLU A 139 -10.12 5.61 -5.32
N ALA A 140 -10.80 6.44 -4.54
CA ALA A 140 -11.84 7.37 -4.98
C ALA A 140 -11.27 8.73 -5.40
N ASP A 141 -10.05 9.06 -4.98
CA ASP A 141 -9.40 10.31 -5.32
C ASP A 141 -8.63 10.18 -6.65
N PRO A 142 -9.14 10.76 -7.75
CA PRO A 142 -8.42 10.73 -9.03
C PRO A 142 -7.09 11.50 -8.96
N GLY A 143 -6.94 12.43 -8.01
CA GLY A 143 -5.72 13.19 -7.77
C GLY A 143 -4.57 12.37 -7.19
N LEU A 144 -4.81 11.11 -6.78
CA LEU A 144 -3.78 10.16 -6.33
C LEU A 144 -3.23 9.28 -7.47
N ARG A 145 -3.73 9.46 -8.69
CA ARG A 145 -3.31 8.69 -9.87
C ARG A 145 -2.61 9.61 -10.86
N ARG A 146 -1.45 9.18 -11.37
CA ARG A 146 -0.80 9.91 -12.47
C ARG A 146 -1.63 9.76 -13.74
N ALA A 147 -1.85 10.87 -14.45
CA ALA A 147 -2.50 10.85 -15.76
C ALA A 147 -1.72 9.93 -16.72
N GLY A 148 -2.40 8.97 -17.35
CA GLY A 148 -1.82 8.04 -18.34
C GLY A 148 -1.39 6.67 -17.81
N GLY A 149 -1.45 6.42 -16.49
CA GLY A 149 -1.30 5.06 -15.97
C GLY A 149 -2.43 4.16 -16.50
N MET A 150 -2.11 2.93 -16.92
CA MET A 150 -3.15 2.02 -17.41
C MET A 150 -4.21 1.82 -16.31
N PRO A 151 -5.50 2.05 -16.60
CA PRO A 151 -6.53 1.87 -15.59
C PRO A 151 -6.49 0.42 -15.11
N ARG A 152 -6.19 0.24 -13.82
CA ARG A 152 -6.31 -1.08 -13.19
C ARG A 152 -7.75 -1.52 -13.40
N ARG A 153 -7.97 -2.67 -14.06
CA ARG A 153 -9.23 -3.39 -13.89
C ARG A 153 -9.29 -3.67 -12.40
N CYS A 154 -10.20 -3.00 -11.69
CA CYS A 154 -10.52 -3.38 -10.32
C CYS A 154 -10.68 -4.89 -10.32
N ALA A 155 -9.97 -5.62 -9.47
CA ALA A 155 -10.13 -7.05 -9.27
C ALA A 155 -11.52 -7.42 -8.68
N ARG A 156 -12.55 -6.57 -8.92
CA ARG A 156 -13.96 -6.76 -8.58
C ARG A 156 -14.61 -7.89 -9.38
N ALA A 157 -14.03 -8.32 -10.48
CA ALA A 157 -14.53 -9.49 -11.21
C ALA A 157 -13.92 -10.77 -10.62
N SER A 158 -14.57 -11.32 -9.58
CA SER A 158 -14.58 -12.78 -9.46
C SER A 158 -15.03 -13.33 -10.81
N PRO A 159 -14.31 -14.27 -11.45
CA PRO A 159 -14.85 -14.96 -12.61
C PRO A 159 -16.11 -15.70 -12.13
N ARG A 160 -17.29 -15.16 -12.46
CA ARG A 160 -18.52 -15.95 -12.36
C ARG A 160 -18.27 -17.21 -13.19
N PRO A 161 -18.36 -18.42 -12.61
CA PRO A 161 -18.40 -19.61 -13.43
C PRO A 161 -19.57 -19.40 -14.40
N MET A 162 -19.30 -19.51 -15.70
CA MET A 162 -20.36 -19.57 -16.71
C MET A 162 -21.18 -20.83 -16.44
N THR A 163 -22.16 -20.75 -15.56
CA THR A 163 -23.25 -21.70 -15.57
C THR A 163 -24.11 -21.31 -16.77
N ARG A 164 -24.11 -22.17 -17.79
CA ARG A 164 -25.09 -22.11 -18.86
C ARG A 164 -26.48 -22.18 -18.20
N SER A 165 -27.21 -21.07 -18.22
CA SER A 165 -28.60 -21.02 -17.79
C SER A 165 -29.48 -21.70 -18.84
N GLY A 166 -30.26 -22.69 -18.39
CA GLY A 166 -31.53 -23.08 -18.99
C GLY A 166 -32.61 -22.02 -18.74
N PRO A 167 -33.80 -22.14 -19.35
CA PRO A 167 -34.63 -20.99 -19.70
C PRO A 167 -35.55 -20.47 -18.58
N LEU A 168 -35.65 -19.14 -18.55
CA LEU A 168 -36.78 -18.24 -18.25
C LEU A 168 -37.84 -18.70 -17.22
N GLY A 169 -37.85 -18.02 -16.07
CA GLY A 169 -38.96 -17.96 -15.12
C GLY A 169 -39.12 -16.55 -14.57
N LEU A 170 -40.36 -16.06 -14.55
CA LEU A 170 -40.78 -14.68 -14.32
C LEU A 170 -40.85 -14.30 -12.83
N GLY A 171 -40.56 -13.03 -12.53
CA GLY A 171 -41.31 -12.21 -11.56
C GLY A 171 -40.88 -12.25 -10.09
N GLY A 172 -40.52 -11.08 -9.55
CA GLY A 172 -40.38 -10.85 -8.11
C GLY A 172 -39.46 -9.66 -7.81
N GLU A 173 -40.00 -8.43 -7.89
CA GLU A 173 -39.35 -7.24 -7.35
C GLU A 173 -39.37 -7.34 -5.83
N HIS A 174 -38.21 -7.64 -5.24
CA HIS A 174 -37.93 -7.39 -3.84
C HIS A 174 -36.93 -6.24 -3.78
N ASP A 175 -37.29 -5.19 -3.03
CA ASP A 175 -36.42 -4.11 -2.58
C ASP A 175 -35.23 -4.73 -1.84
N GLU A 176 -34.13 -4.93 -2.57
CA GLU A 176 -32.87 -5.46 -2.06
C GLU A 176 -32.04 -4.26 -1.57
N HIS A 177 -31.98 -4.10 -0.25
CA HIS A 177 -30.95 -3.29 0.39
C HIS A 177 -29.59 -3.92 0.02
N ASP A 178 -28.98 -3.42 -1.05
CA ASP A 178 -27.66 -3.84 -1.53
C ASP A 178 -26.58 -3.31 -0.57
N ASP A 179 -26.47 -3.93 0.60
CA ASP A 179 -25.28 -3.87 1.43
C ASP A 179 -24.17 -4.66 0.72
N GLY A 180 -23.58 -4.02 -0.29
CA GLY A 180 -22.48 -4.56 -1.07
C GLY A 180 -21.31 -5.01 -0.18
N PRO A 181 -20.49 -5.97 -0.64
CA PRO A 181 -19.48 -6.61 0.20
C PRO A 181 -18.50 -5.58 0.79
N ALA A 182 -18.31 -5.64 2.12
CA ALA A 182 -17.37 -4.81 2.88
C ALA A 182 -16.03 -4.67 2.13
N ARG A 183 -15.61 -3.42 1.92
CA ARG A 183 -14.50 -3.05 1.04
C ARG A 183 -13.16 -3.42 1.68
N ARG A 184 -12.59 -4.55 1.25
CA ARG A 184 -11.24 -4.95 1.67
C ARG A 184 -10.16 -4.03 1.11
N LEU A 185 -9.63 -3.12 1.93
CA LEU A 185 -8.47 -2.29 1.61
C LEU A 185 -7.15 -3.04 1.82
N ARG A 186 -6.38 -3.26 0.75
CA ARG A 186 -5.05 -3.88 0.78
C ARG A 186 -3.97 -2.84 0.59
N LEU A 187 -3.29 -2.53 1.67
CA LEU A 187 -2.13 -1.65 1.65
C LEU A 187 -0.88 -2.46 1.38
N ARG A 188 -0.03 -1.95 0.49
CA ARG A 188 1.33 -2.45 0.37
C ARG A 188 2.32 -1.33 0.55
N LEU A 189 3.40 -1.64 1.23
CA LEU A 189 4.64 -0.90 1.11
C LEU A 189 5.62 -1.79 0.34
N VAL A 190 6.02 -1.31 -0.83
CA VAL A 190 7.01 -1.99 -1.67
C VAL A 190 8.34 -1.26 -1.55
N ARG A 191 9.40 -2.01 -1.25
CA ARG A 191 10.76 -1.51 -1.28
C ARG A 191 11.31 -1.65 -2.71
N ALA A 192 11.90 -0.58 -3.24
CA ALA A 192 12.61 -0.63 -4.53
C ALA A 192 13.81 -1.59 -4.46
N HIS A 193 14.02 -2.32 -5.55
CA HIS A 193 15.14 -3.24 -5.79
C HIS A 193 16.53 -2.56 -5.68
N PRO A 194 17.60 -3.36 -5.50
CA PRO A 194 18.96 -2.90 -5.14
C PRO A 194 19.56 -1.81 -6.02
#